data_AF-A0A330L830-F1
#
_entry.id   AF-A0A330L830-F1
#
_cell.length_a   1.000
_cell.length_b   1.000
_cell.length_c   1.000
_cell.angle_alpha   90.00
_cell.angle_beta   90.00
_cell.angle_gamma   90.00
#
_symmetry.space_group_name_H-M   'P 1'
#
loop_
_entity.id
_entity.type
_entity.pdbx_description
1 polymer ?
#
loop_
_entity_poly.entity_id
_entity_poly.type
_entity_poly.pdbx_seq_one_letter_code
_entity_poly.pdbx_strand_id
1 'polypeptide(L)'
;MPAMRLSLRCLSPALQPSIYFVTAFLTVLIFGGLVAIIEAAPASADPAENPALTLTARSAKTASPHIGSAMAVLATLQDAEVLPPEGTPEANHIIRFVIQFQSVFTKSDDVAVQEFARQALAEQYGNQAPDNVNNLRTTGWTADLLERLSDEEARHTSEDLRVLAPGFASFNLSVEEFHRFMQLVRDARLAFQARGLEFSTIFSSRRKEMPGAGSS
;
A
#
# COMPACT_ATOMS: atom_id res chain seq x y z
N MET A 1 38.03 -3.27 -47.27
CA MET A 1 38.20 -4.63 -46.73
C MET A 1 39.55 -4.70 -46.02
N PRO A 2 39.76 -5.41 -44.88
CA PRO A 2 38.82 -6.08 -43.94
C PRO A 2 38.88 -5.45 -42.51
N ALA A 3 37.78 -5.38 -41.75
CA ALA A 3 37.21 -6.35 -40.80
C ALA A 3 38.00 -6.53 -39.48
N MET A 4 37.40 -6.11 -38.35
CA MET A 4 37.41 -6.95 -37.14
C MET A 4 36.23 -6.59 -36.23
N ARG A 5 35.31 -7.55 -36.12
CA ARG A 5 34.24 -7.62 -35.13
C ARG A 5 34.86 -8.08 -33.81
N LEU A 6 34.46 -7.47 -32.69
CA LEU A 6 34.58 -8.11 -31.38
C LEU A 6 33.24 -7.97 -30.64
N SER A 7 32.49 -9.04 -30.78
CA SER A 7 31.31 -9.38 -30.00
C SER A 7 31.78 -9.84 -28.62
N LEU A 8 31.41 -9.12 -27.57
CA LEU A 8 31.37 -9.68 -26.22
C LEU A 8 29.92 -9.62 -25.72
N ARG A 9 29.26 -10.76 -25.87
CA ARG A 9 28.07 -11.15 -25.14
C ARG A 9 28.48 -11.31 -23.67
N CYS A 10 28.07 -10.39 -22.82
CA CYS A 10 27.92 -10.69 -21.39
C CYS A 10 26.45 -11.05 -21.17
N LEU A 11 26.18 -12.36 -21.09
CA LEU A 11 24.95 -12.87 -20.49
C LEU A 11 25.02 -12.56 -18.99
N SER A 12 24.24 -11.58 -18.54
CA SER A 12 23.87 -11.50 -17.12
C SER A 12 22.80 -12.57 -16.84
N PRO A 13 22.90 -13.33 -15.74
CA PRO A 13 21.82 -14.22 -15.33
C PRO A 13 20.60 -13.39 -14.96
N ALA A 14 19.46 -13.75 -15.56
CA ALA A 14 18.16 -13.20 -15.23
C ALA A 14 17.91 -13.37 -13.73
N LEU A 15 17.85 -12.25 -13.01
CA LEU A 15 17.36 -12.19 -11.64
C LEU A 15 15.86 -12.54 -11.70
N GLN A 16 15.53 -13.78 -11.38
CA GLN A 16 14.14 -14.23 -11.29
C GLN A 16 13.47 -13.47 -10.13
N PRO A 17 12.35 -12.75 -10.36
CA PRO A 17 11.57 -12.23 -9.25
C PRO A 17 10.94 -13.42 -8.52
N SER A 18 11.31 -13.56 -7.25
CA SER A 18 10.78 -14.54 -6.32
C SER A 18 9.26 -14.36 -6.19
N ILE A 19 8.50 -15.27 -6.81
CA ILE A 19 7.02 -15.35 -6.80
C ILE A 19 6.47 -15.71 -5.40
N TYR A 20 7.33 -15.86 -4.38
CA TYR A 20 6.97 -16.54 -3.13
C TYR A 20 6.33 -15.68 -2.03
N PHE A 21 6.20 -14.35 -2.20
CA PHE A 21 5.82 -13.49 -1.07
C PHE A 21 4.33 -13.17 -0.90
N VAL A 22 3.50 -13.35 -1.93
CA VAL A 22 2.06 -12.99 -1.82
C VAL A 22 1.25 -14.05 -1.05
N THR A 23 1.75 -15.28 -0.93
CA THR A 23 1.01 -16.40 -0.33
C THR A 23 1.21 -16.57 1.18
N ALA A 24 2.26 -16.02 1.79
CA ALA A 24 2.61 -16.33 3.19
C ALA A 24 1.91 -15.46 4.26
N PHE A 25 1.37 -14.28 3.91
CA PHE A 25 0.82 -13.35 4.90
C PHE A 25 -0.70 -13.47 5.13
N LEU A 26 -1.39 -14.36 4.40
CA LEU A 26 -2.84 -14.57 4.55
C LEU A 26 -3.24 -15.16 5.92
N THR A 27 -2.32 -15.82 6.63
CA THR A 27 -2.66 -16.68 7.76
C THR A 27 -2.75 -15.99 9.12
N VAL A 28 -2.10 -14.83 9.31
CA VAL A 28 -1.96 -14.24 10.66
C VAL A 28 -2.99 -13.14 10.96
N LEU A 29 -3.55 -12.48 9.95
CA LEU A 29 -4.45 -11.34 10.16
C LEU A 29 -5.94 -11.71 10.38
N ILE A 30 -6.31 -13.00 10.29
CA ILE A 30 -7.70 -13.46 10.49
C ILE A 30 -7.97 -13.95 11.93
N PHE A 31 -6.95 -14.22 12.74
CA PHE A 31 -7.12 -14.89 14.06
C PHE A 31 -6.90 -14.02 15.31
N GLY A 32 -6.82 -12.69 15.17
CA GLY A 32 -6.63 -11.76 16.29
C GLY A 32 -7.93 -11.26 16.94
N GLY A 33 -8.89 -12.15 17.20
CA GLY A 33 -10.22 -11.76 17.71
C GLY A 33 -10.78 -12.70 18.78
N LEU A 34 -10.62 -12.30 20.04
CA LEU A 34 -11.42 -12.66 21.21
C LEU A 34 -11.44 -14.14 21.64
N VAL A 35 -10.52 -14.52 22.53
CA VAL A 35 -10.71 -15.66 23.43
C VAL A 35 -11.75 -15.27 24.49
N ALA A 36 -13.00 -15.68 24.29
CA ALA A 36 -13.96 -15.80 25.38
C ALA A 36 -13.85 -17.23 25.94
N ILE A 37 -13.31 -17.33 27.16
CA ILE A 37 -13.30 -18.54 27.97
C ILE A 37 -14.76 -18.82 28.36
N ILE A 38 -15.33 -19.93 27.90
CA ILE A 38 -16.51 -20.53 28.54
C ILE A 38 -16.19 -21.99 28.85
N GLU A 39 -16.35 -22.26 30.14
CA GLU A 39 -16.13 -23.47 30.91
C GLU A 39 -17.06 -24.62 30.48
N ALA A 40 -16.56 -25.85 30.66
CA ALA A 40 -17.11 -27.09 30.13
C ALA A 40 -18.26 -27.68 30.97
N ALA A 41 -19.21 -28.38 30.32
CA ALA A 41 -19.77 -29.67 30.76
C ALA A 41 -20.68 -30.30 29.67
N PRO A 42 -20.87 -31.64 29.66
CA PRO A 42 -21.06 -32.43 28.44
C PRO A 42 -22.48 -33.02 28.26
N ALA A 43 -22.77 -33.51 27.05
CA ALA A 43 -23.29 -34.87 26.75
C ALA A 43 -24.32 -34.93 25.58
N SER A 44 -24.00 -35.81 24.62
CA SER A 44 -24.90 -36.72 23.89
C SER A 44 -25.70 -36.28 22.64
N ALA A 45 -25.37 -36.98 21.53
CA ALA A 45 -26.21 -37.47 20.42
C ALA A 45 -26.86 -36.40 19.48
N ASP A 46 -26.66 -36.40 18.16
CA ASP A 46 -27.09 -37.39 17.14
C ASP A 46 -26.47 -37.01 15.75
N PRO A 47 -26.21 -37.93 14.79
CA PRO A 47 -25.55 -37.63 13.52
C PRO A 47 -26.57 -37.48 12.39
N ALA A 48 -27.23 -36.34 12.31
CA ALA A 48 -28.02 -35.98 11.14
C ALA A 48 -27.94 -34.47 10.94
N GLU A 49 -27.65 -34.06 9.71
CA GLU A 49 -27.44 -32.68 9.27
C GLU A 49 -26.08 -32.09 9.64
N ASN A 50 -25.12 -32.29 8.73
CA ASN A 50 -23.89 -31.53 8.70
C ASN A 50 -24.09 -30.36 7.71
N PRO A 51 -24.58 -29.17 8.13
CA PRO A 51 -24.59 -27.99 7.27
C PRO A 51 -23.16 -27.44 7.00
N ALA A 52 -22.13 -28.13 7.48
CA ALA A 52 -20.72 -27.75 7.32
C ALA A 52 -20.19 -27.84 5.87
N LEU A 53 -20.97 -28.36 4.91
CA LEU A 53 -20.59 -28.34 3.49
C LEU A 53 -21.17 -27.15 2.71
N THR A 54 -21.91 -26.25 3.36
CA THR A 54 -22.37 -24.99 2.76
C THR A 54 -21.66 -23.77 3.37
N LEU A 55 -20.44 -23.96 3.89
CA LEU A 55 -19.56 -22.89 4.35
C LEU A 55 -18.26 -22.76 3.56
N THR A 56 -18.12 -23.50 2.45
CA THR A 56 -16.98 -23.38 1.52
C THR A 56 -17.29 -22.53 0.30
N ALA A 57 -18.51 -21.99 0.20
CA ALA A 57 -18.90 -20.98 -0.78
C ALA A 57 -19.18 -19.61 -0.14
N ARG A 58 -18.65 -19.35 1.06
CA ARG A 58 -18.76 -18.04 1.72
C ARG A 58 -17.78 -17.06 1.10
N SER A 59 -18.22 -16.50 -0.02
CA SER A 59 -17.75 -15.24 -0.59
C SER A 59 -16.28 -15.26 -1.04
N ALA A 60 -16.08 -15.44 -2.34
CA ALA A 60 -15.15 -14.57 -3.07
C ALA A 60 -15.66 -13.12 -2.90
N LYS A 61 -15.54 -12.59 -1.68
CA LYS A 61 -15.90 -11.22 -1.31
C LYS A 61 -14.90 -10.39 -2.10
N THR A 62 -15.39 -9.62 -3.06
CA THR A 62 -14.59 -8.65 -3.82
C THR A 62 -13.60 -7.99 -2.86
N ALA A 63 -12.32 -8.35 -2.99
CA ALA A 63 -11.31 -7.83 -2.09
C ALA A 63 -11.30 -6.32 -2.20
N SER A 64 -11.28 -5.63 -1.06
CA SER A 64 -11.40 -4.17 -1.03
C SER A 64 -10.31 -3.51 -1.90
N PRO A 65 -10.65 -2.59 -2.82
CA PRO A 65 -9.68 -1.86 -3.64
C PRO A 65 -8.56 -1.21 -2.82
N HIS A 66 -8.89 -0.77 -1.60
CA HIS A 66 -7.94 -0.24 -0.64
C HIS A 66 -6.86 -1.25 -0.26
N ILE A 67 -7.22 -2.51 0.03
CA ILE A 67 -6.20 -3.52 0.39
C ILE A 67 -5.23 -3.68 -0.78
N GLY A 68 -5.76 -3.80 -2.01
CA GLY A 68 -4.93 -3.94 -3.19
C GLY A 68 -4.03 -2.74 -3.46
N SER A 69 -4.50 -1.52 -3.22
CA SER A 69 -3.68 -0.31 -3.42
C SER A 69 -2.56 -0.18 -2.39
N ALA A 70 -2.82 -0.47 -1.10
CA ALA A 70 -1.75 -0.48 -0.08
C ALA A 70 -0.70 -1.56 -0.37
N MET A 71 -1.12 -2.76 -0.79
CA MET A 71 -0.19 -3.82 -1.19
C MET A 71 0.62 -3.42 -2.43
N ALA A 72 0.01 -2.71 -3.39
CA ALA A 72 0.73 -2.18 -4.55
C ALA A 72 1.80 -1.17 -4.13
N VAL A 73 1.51 -0.28 -3.18
CA VAL A 73 2.51 0.65 -2.62
C VAL A 73 3.69 -0.13 -2.05
N LEU A 74 3.44 -1.08 -1.15
CA LEU A 74 4.50 -1.87 -0.51
C LEU A 74 5.35 -2.62 -1.54
N ALA A 75 4.72 -3.24 -2.55
CA ALA A 75 5.43 -3.91 -3.64
C ALA A 75 6.27 -2.95 -4.48
N THR A 76 5.77 -1.75 -4.77
CA THR A 76 6.53 -0.72 -5.50
C THR A 76 7.74 -0.23 -4.70
N LEU A 77 7.59 -0.02 -3.39
CA LEU A 77 8.72 0.35 -2.52
C LEU A 77 9.75 -0.78 -2.41
N GLN A 78 9.29 -2.04 -2.42
CA GLN A 78 10.18 -3.20 -2.43
C GLN A 78 10.97 -3.32 -3.74
N ASP A 79 10.33 -3.11 -4.90
CA ASP A 79 10.99 -3.11 -6.22
C ASP A 79 12.01 -1.98 -6.38
N ALA A 80 11.84 -0.90 -5.60
CA ALA A 80 12.78 0.19 -5.48
C ALA A 80 13.95 -0.09 -4.55
N GLU A 81 13.91 -1.18 -3.79
CA GLU A 81 14.92 -1.54 -2.78
C GLU A 81 15.09 -0.46 -1.69
N VAL A 82 14.03 0.29 -1.39
CA VAL A 82 14.03 1.37 -0.37
C VAL A 82 13.46 0.94 0.98
N LEU A 83 12.87 -0.25 1.04
CA LEU A 83 12.40 -0.83 2.30
C LEU A 83 13.57 -1.43 3.09
N PRO A 84 13.52 -1.36 4.43
CA PRO A 84 14.45 -2.09 5.28
C PRO A 84 14.31 -3.60 5.06
N PRO A 85 15.31 -4.40 5.50
CA PRO A 85 15.26 -5.84 5.37
C PRO A 85 13.98 -6.44 5.97
N GLU A 86 13.42 -7.42 5.28
CA GLU A 86 12.20 -8.11 5.70
C GLU A 86 12.36 -8.79 7.07
N GLY A 87 11.25 -8.92 7.80
CA GLY A 87 11.24 -9.52 9.13
C GLY A 87 11.82 -8.64 10.24
N THR A 88 12.38 -7.47 9.92
CA THR A 88 12.83 -6.51 10.92
C THR A 88 11.63 -5.80 11.58
N PRO A 89 11.77 -5.36 12.85
CA PRO A 89 10.76 -4.53 13.51
C PRO A 89 10.41 -3.27 12.72
N GLU A 90 11.38 -2.73 12.00
CA GLU A 90 11.26 -1.55 11.16
C GLU A 90 10.41 -1.81 9.91
N ALA A 91 10.66 -2.89 9.17
CA ALA A 91 9.82 -3.29 8.05
C ALA A 91 8.35 -3.47 8.49
N ASN A 92 8.15 -4.15 9.63
CA ASN A 92 6.81 -4.33 10.20
C ASN A 92 6.15 -3.00 10.58
N HIS A 93 6.93 -2.00 11.02
CA HIS A 93 6.42 -0.69 11.35
C HIS A 93 5.96 0.08 10.11
N ILE A 94 6.76 0.06 9.04
CA ILE A 94 6.43 0.67 7.75
C ILE A 94 5.16 0.07 7.16
N ILE A 95 5.05 -1.26 7.14
CA ILE A 95 3.85 -1.94 6.63
C ILE A 95 2.60 -1.47 7.37
N ARG A 96 2.66 -1.34 8.71
CA ARG A 96 1.53 -0.86 9.52
C ARG A 96 1.14 0.56 9.14
N PHE A 97 2.09 1.51 9.14
CA PHE A 97 1.73 2.90 8.89
C PHE A 97 1.26 3.14 7.45
N VAL A 98 1.80 2.42 6.45
CA VAL A 98 1.34 2.54 5.04
C VAL A 98 -0.13 2.13 4.91
N ILE A 99 -0.52 1.04 5.57
CA ILE A 99 -1.92 0.58 5.59
C ILE A 99 -2.82 1.56 6.36
N GLN A 100 -2.33 2.13 7.47
CA GLN A 100 -3.10 3.09 8.26
C GLN A 100 -3.24 4.45 7.55
N PHE A 101 -2.21 4.97 6.87
CA PHE A 101 -2.31 6.21 6.10
C PHE A 101 -3.32 6.08 4.98
N GLN A 102 -3.49 4.90 4.40
CA GLN A 102 -4.61 4.69 3.48
C GLN A 102 -5.96 4.99 4.14
N SER A 103 -6.16 4.58 5.40
CA SER A 103 -7.37 4.89 6.13
C SER A 103 -7.49 6.39 6.45
N VAL A 104 -6.38 7.06 6.78
CA VAL A 104 -6.36 8.53 6.98
C VAL A 104 -6.92 9.23 5.75
N PHE A 105 -6.36 8.99 4.57
CA PHE A 105 -6.76 9.75 3.39
C PHE A 105 -8.09 9.27 2.77
N THR A 106 -8.59 8.08 3.13
CA THR A 106 -9.89 7.59 2.64
C THR A 106 -11.05 7.87 3.57
N LYS A 107 -10.81 7.99 4.89
CA LYS A 107 -11.86 8.05 5.92
C LYS A 107 -11.79 9.27 6.83
N SER A 108 -10.70 10.03 6.84
CA SER A 108 -10.60 11.19 7.72
C SER A 108 -11.53 12.31 7.27
N ASP A 109 -12.25 12.87 8.24
CA ASP A 109 -13.00 14.11 8.11
C ASP A 109 -12.22 15.33 8.62
N ASP A 110 -10.94 15.13 9.00
CA ASP A 110 -10.07 16.22 9.43
C ASP A 110 -9.80 17.21 8.28
N VAL A 111 -10.14 18.47 8.52
CA VAL A 111 -10.07 19.53 7.51
C VAL A 111 -8.64 19.78 7.04
N ALA A 112 -7.64 19.69 7.94
CA ALA A 112 -6.25 19.93 7.57
C ALA A 112 -5.71 18.82 6.68
N VAL A 113 -6.03 17.56 6.98
CA VAL A 113 -5.68 16.40 6.12
C VAL A 113 -6.32 16.51 4.75
N GLN A 114 -7.61 16.86 4.68
CA GLN A 114 -8.32 17.01 3.41
C GLN A 114 -7.76 18.18 2.58
N GLU A 115 -7.48 19.30 3.23
CA GLU A 115 -6.92 20.48 2.57
C GLU A 115 -5.50 20.22 2.07
N PHE A 116 -4.67 19.52 2.83
CA PHE A 116 -3.33 19.13 2.40
C PHE A 116 -3.38 18.23 1.15
N ALA A 117 -4.25 17.22 1.14
CA ALA A 117 -4.45 16.36 -0.03
C ALA A 117 -4.97 17.14 -1.25
N ARG A 118 -5.85 18.13 -1.03
CA ARG A 118 -6.36 19.01 -2.07
C ARG A 118 -5.25 19.89 -2.65
N GLN A 119 -4.38 20.45 -1.81
CA GLN A 119 -3.25 21.28 -2.23
C GLN A 119 -2.26 20.48 -3.07
N ALA A 120 -1.92 19.26 -2.64
CA ALA A 120 -1.05 18.35 -3.39
C ALA A 120 -1.55 18.12 -4.84
N LEU A 121 -2.86 18.04 -5.04
CA LEU A 121 -3.47 17.83 -6.36
C LEU A 121 -3.76 19.13 -7.14
N ALA A 122 -3.71 20.29 -6.48
CA ALA A 122 -4.15 21.56 -7.07
C ALA A 122 -3.27 22.01 -8.24
N GLU A 123 -1.96 21.76 -8.19
CA GLU A 123 -1.02 22.18 -9.24
C GLU A 123 -1.34 21.57 -10.61
N GLN A 124 -1.84 20.34 -10.64
CA GLN A 124 -2.07 19.59 -11.89
C GLN A 124 -3.54 19.59 -12.31
N TYR A 125 -4.46 19.50 -11.35
CA TYR A 125 -5.89 19.34 -11.64
C TYR A 125 -6.70 20.61 -11.45
N GLY A 126 -6.12 21.66 -10.86
CA GLY A 126 -6.79 22.93 -10.59
C GLY A 126 -8.15 22.71 -9.94
N ASN A 127 -9.22 23.09 -10.64
CA ASN A 127 -10.59 22.98 -10.17
C ASN A 127 -11.11 21.52 -10.05
N GLN A 128 -10.43 20.54 -10.64
CA GLN A 128 -10.79 19.11 -10.56
C GLN A 128 -10.13 18.39 -9.36
N ALA A 129 -9.33 19.09 -8.54
CA ALA A 129 -8.72 18.49 -7.36
C ALA A 129 -9.72 17.82 -6.39
N PRO A 130 -10.91 18.39 -6.10
CA PRO A 130 -11.90 17.75 -5.21
C PRO A 130 -12.41 16.39 -5.74
N ASP A 131 -12.63 16.27 -7.04
CA ASP A 131 -13.11 15.02 -7.66
C ASP A 131 -12.05 13.91 -7.59
N ASN A 132 -10.77 14.29 -7.71
CA ASN A 132 -9.65 13.36 -7.58
C ASN A 132 -9.40 12.91 -6.13
N VAL A 133 -9.65 13.78 -5.14
CA VAL A 133 -9.69 13.38 -3.72
C VAL A 133 -10.84 12.40 -3.46
N ASN A 134 -12.00 12.56 -4.11
CA ASN A 134 -13.09 11.60 -3.98
C ASN A 134 -12.78 10.25 -4.66
N ASN A 135 -12.01 10.23 -5.75
CA ASN A 135 -11.54 8.99 -6.37
C ASN A 135 -10.72 8.14 -5.40
N LEU A 136 -9.84 8.77 -4.60
CA LEU A 136 -9.07 8.09 -3.55
C LEU A 136 -9.96 7.29 -2.58
N ARG A 137 -11.12 7.83 -2.19
CA ARG A 137 -12.08 7.15 -1.31
C ARG A 137 -12.66 5.87 -1.90
N THR A 138 -12.59 5.69 -3.22
CA THR A 138 -13.13 4.51 -3.93
C THR A 138 -12.04 3.56 -4.41
N THR A 139 -10.91 4.09 -4.89
CA THR A 139 -9.83 3.30 -5.51
C THR A 139 -8.67 3.00 -4.57
N GLY A 140 -8.56 3.74 -3.46
CA GLY A 140 -7.37 3.77 -2.62
C GLY A 140 -6.20 4.48 -3.32
N TRP A 141 -4.97 4.15 -2.92
CA TRP A 141 -3.77 4.80 -3.42
C TRP A 141 -3.65 4.75 -4.96
N THR A 142 -3.26 5.89 -5.53
CA THR A 142 -2.82 6.01 -6.92
C THR A 142 -1.39 6.53 -6.94
N ALA A 143 -0.64 6.20 -8.00
CA ALA A 143 0.72 6.69 -8.15
C ALA A 143 0.79 8.21 -8.14
N ASP A 144 -0.10 8.85 -8.90
CA ASP A 144 -0.15 10.31 -9.03
C ASP A 144 -0.36 10.98 -7.67
N LEU A 145 -1.31 10.49 -6.85
CA LEU A 145 -1.51 11.03 -5.51
C LEU A 145 -0.27 10.84 -4.62
N LEU A 146 0.36 9.67 -4.63
CA LEU A 146 1.55 9.41 -3.82
C LEU A 146 2.70 10.34 -4.20
N GLU A 147 2.95 10.51 -5.49
CA GLU A 147 3.98 11.42 -6.00
C GLU A 147 3.67 12.86 -5.57
N ARG A 148 2.43 13.31 -5.73
CA ARG A 148 1.99 14.67 -5.38
C ARG A 148 2.02 14.94 -3.88
N LEU A 149 1.55 14.02 -3.05
CA LEU A 149 1.67 14.15 -1.59
C LEU A 149 3.14 14.21 -1.17
N SER A 150 4.01 13.43 -1.84
CA SER A 150 5.44 13.45 -1.54
C SER A 150 6.11 14.76 -1.96
N ASP A 151 5.65 15.41 -3.03
CA ASP A 151 6.13 16.73 -3.45
C ASP A 151 5.59 17.84 -2.52
N GLU A 152 4.31 17.78 -2.16
CA GLU A 152 3.65 18.72 -1.23
C GLU A 152 4.29 18.69 0.16
N GLU A 153 4.57 17.49 0.68
CA GLU A 153 5.23 17.30 1.97
C GLU A 153 6.64 17.89 1.97
N ALA A 154 7.41 17.67 0.89
CA ALA A 154 8.76 18.20 0.76
C ALA A 154 8.82 19.74 0.67
N ARG A 155 7.71 20.40 0.32
CA ARG A 155 7.60 21.87 0.30
C ARG A 155 7.38 22.48 1.69
N HIS A 156 7.03 21.67 2.68
CA HIS A 156 6.68 22.11 4.03
C HIS A 156 7.76 21.76 5.03
N THR A 157 7.90 22.58 6.07
CA THR A 157 8.74 22.23 7.22
C THR A 157 8.00 21.28 8.16
N SER A 158 8.72 20.58 9.03
CA SER A 158 8.09 19.71 10.04
C SER A 158 7.15 20.48 10.96
N GLU A 159 7.40 21.77 11.23
CA GLU A 159 6.51 22.60 12.04
C GLU A 159 5.21 22.92 11.28
N ASP A 160 5.28 23.22 9.98
CA ASP A 160 4.10 23.45 9.15
C ASP A 160 3.20 22.21 9.11
N LEU A 161 3.80 21.02 9.02
CA LEU A 161 3.10 19.74 8.97
C LEU A 161 2.46 19.34 10.32
N ARG A 162 2.78 20.02 11.44
CA ARG A 162 2.15 19.72 12.74
C ARG A 162 0.65 19.95 12.74
N VAL A 163 0.15 20.78 11.84
CA VAL A 163 -1.30 20.97 11.66
C VAL A 163 -2.02 19.66 11.32
N LEU A 164 -1.32 18.68 10.74
CA LEU A 164 -1.87 17.36 10.39
C LEU A 164 -1.95 16.39 11.59
N ALA A 165 -1.28 16.71 12.70
CA ALA A 165 -1.16 15.80 13.83
C ALA A 165 -2.51 15.34 14.42
N PRO A 166 -3.54 16.20 14.58
CA PRO A 166 -4.85 15.76 15.09
C PRO A 166 -5.52 14.72 14.17
N GLY A 167 -5.46 14.95 12.85
CA GLY A 167 -6.00 14.03 11.85
C GLY A 167 -5.28 12.68 11.84
N PHE A 168 -3.95 12.68 11.98
CA PHE A 168 -3.16 11.44 12.05
C PHE A 168 -3.35 10.68 13.38
N ALA A 169 -3.43 11.40 14.50
CA ALA A 169 -3.60 10.79 15.82
C ALA A 169 -4.88 9.95 15.93
N SER A 170 -5.95 10.35 15.22
CA SER A 170 -7.21 9.59 15.15
C SER A 170 -7.05 8.18 14.56
N PHE A 171 -5.95 7.92 13.85
CA PHE A 171 -5.59 6.62 13.24
C PHE A 171 -4.36 5.98 13.90
N ASN A 172 -3.90 6.51 15.03
CA ASN A 172 -2.66 6.12 15.72
C ASN A 172 -1.40 6.35 14.88
N LEU A 173 -1.36 7.45 14.14
CA LEU A 173 -0.24 7.87 13.31
C LEU A 173 0.34 9.21 13.75
N SER A 174 1.59 9.44 13.39
CA SER A 174 2.35 10.65 13.65
C SER A 174 2.77 11.38 12.38
N VAL A 175 3.15 12.64 12.53
CA VAL A 175 3.75 13.44 11.43
C VAL A 175 5.11 12.87 11.01
N GLU A 176 5.85 12.26 11.93
CA GLU A 176 7.14 11.62 11.63
C GLU A 176 6.95 10.38 10.74
N GLU A 177 5.95 9.54 11.02
CA GLU A 177 5.60 8.42 10.15
C GLU A 177 5.12 8.90 8.78
N PHE A 178 4.43 10.05 8.71
CA PHE A 178 4.03 10.64 7.44
C PHE A 178 5.24 11.11 6.62
N HIS A 179 6.15 11.85 7.25
CA HIS A 179 7.41 12.28 6.64
C HIS A 179 8.19 11.07 6.12
N ARG A 180 8.33 10.04 6.95
CA ARG A 180 9.02 8.80 6.58
C ARG A 180 8.36 8.10 5.39
N PHE A 181 7.03 8.04 5.37
CA PHE A 181 6.31 7.45 4.24
C PHE A 181 6.55 8.23 2.94
N MET A 182 6.43 9.56 2.99
CA MET A 182 6.66 10.41 1.82
C MET A 182 8.12 10.37 1.35
N GLN A 183 9.07 10.25 2.27
CA GLN A 183 10.47 10.02 1.92
C GLN A 183 10.67 8.71 1.16
N LEU A 184 10.07 7.59 1.61
CA LEU A 184 10.16 6.31 0.89
C LEU A 184 9.62 6.41 -0.54
N VAL A 185 8.54 7.17 -0.75
CA VAL A 185 8.00 7.43 -2.09
C VAL A 185 9.00 8.20 -2.95
N ARG A 186 9.63 9.26 -2.43
CA ARG A 186 10.67 10.01 -3.15
C ARG A 186 11.89 9.17 -3.46
N ASP A 187 12.39 8.42 -2.49
CA ASP A 187 13.54 7.52 -2.65
C ASP A 187 13.24 6.47 -3.74
N ALA A 188 12.01 5.93 -3.75
CA ALA A 188 11.60 4.98 -4.78
C ALA A 188 11.56 5.60 -6.18
N ARG A 189 11.02 6.83 -6.32
CA ARG A 189 11.03 7.58 -7.59
C ARG A 189 12.45 7.77 -8.10
N LEU A 190 13.38 8.21 -7.24
CA LEU A 190 14.79 8.39 -7.59
C LEU A 190 15.45 7.07 -8.02
N ALA A 191 15.20 5.98 -7.28
CA ALA A 191 15.75 4.66 -7.60
C ALA A 191 15.22 4.11 -8.94
N PHE A 192 13.95 4.35 -9.28
CA PHE A 192 13.41 3.98 -10.59
C PHE A 192 13.95 4.87 -11.71
N GLN A 193 14.03 6.18 -11.49
CA GLN A 193 14.55 7.12 -12.49
C GLN A 193 16.01 6.79 -12.86
N ALA A 194 16.84 6.42 -11.88
CA ALA A 194 18.21 5.97 -12.12
C ALA A 194 18.30 4.71 -13.01
N ARG A 195 17.22 3.92 -13.07
CA ARG A 195 17.07 2.73 -13.92
C ARG A 195 16.29 2.99 -15.21
N GLY A 196 15.92 4.25 -15.50
CA GLY A 196 15.10 4.62 -16.65
C GLY A 196 13.65 4.15 -16.58
N LEU A 197 13.13 3.98 -15.35
CA LEU A 197 11.76 3.55 -15.07
C LEU A 197 10.97 4.67 -14.39
N GLU A 198 9.65 4.67 -14.59
CA GLU A 198 8.73 5.63 -13.97
C GLU A 198 7.97 4.97 -12.82
N PHE A 199 7.89 5.64 -11.66
CA PHE A 199 7.19 5.14 -10.47
C PHE A 199 5.73 4.78 -10.78
N SER A 200 5.03 5.67 -11.49
CA SER A 200 3.64 5.45 -11.92
C SER A 200 3.44 4.19 -12.77
N THR A 201 4.40 3.83 -13.61
CA THR A 201 4.33 2.62 -14.43
C THR A 201 4.48 1.36 -13.58
N ILE A 202 5.47 1.36 -12.67
CA ILE A 202 5.71 0.23 -11.76
C ILE A 202 4.52 0.03 -10.80
N PHE A 203 4.05 1.12 -10.19
CA PHE A 203 2.88 1.08 -9.32
C PHE A 203 1.64 0.55 -10.05
N SER A 204 1.37 1.03 -11.26
CA SER A 204 0.21 0.58 -12.05
C SER A 204 0.32 -0.90 -12.44
N SER A 205 1.53 -1.39 -12.71
CA SER A 205 1.78 -2.82 -12.94
C SER A 205 1.46 -3.64 -11.68
N ARG A 206 2.02 -3.24 -10.54
CA ARG A 206 1.75 -3.91 -9.26
C ARG A 206 0.29 -3.88 -8.89
N ARG A 207 -0.39 -2.75 -9.07
CA ARG A 207 -1.82 -2.61 -8.73
C ARG A 207 -2.69 -3.62 -9.47
N LYS A 208 -2.38 -3.96 -10.72
CA LYS A 208 -3.11 -4.96 -11.53
C LYS A 208 -2.94 -6.39 -11.01
N GLU A 209 -1.82 -6.67 -10.36
CA GLU A 209 -1.52 -7.97 -9.73
C GLU A 209 -2.19 -8.10 -8.36
N MET A 210 -2.67 -7.00 -7.78
CA MET A 210 -3.24 -6.96 -6.43
C MET A 210 -4.76 -7.16 -6.41
N PRO A 211 -5.32 -7.63 -5.28
CA PRO A 211 -6.77 -7.82 -5.15
C PRO A 211 -7.57 -6.52 -5.38
N GLY A 212 -8.81 -6.63 -5.86
CA GLY A 212 -9.67 -5.46 -6.09
C GLY A 212 -9.22 -4.54 -7.24
N ALA A 213 -8.40 -5.03 -8.17
CA ALA A 213 -7.96 -4.28 -9.36
C ALA A 213 -8.97 -4.29 -10.53
N GLY A 214 -9.86 -5.27 -10.56
CA GLY A 214 -10.81 -5.50 -11.67
C GLY A 214 -12.25 -5.04 -11.41
N SER A 215 -12.47 -4.18 -10.41
CA SER A 215 -13.81 -3.71 -10.01
C SER A 215 -14.05 -2.23 -10.29
N SER A 216 -13.29 -1.63 -11.22
CA SER A 216 -13.46 -0.24 -11.67
C SER A 216 -13.65 -0.19 -13.17
#